data_AF-A0A4R3B122-F1
#
_entry.id   AF-A0A4R3B122-F1
#
_cell.length_a   1.000
_cell.length_b   1.000
_cell.length_c   1.000
_cell.angle_alpha   90.00
_cell.angle_beta   90.00
_cell.angle_gamma   90.00
#
_symmetry.space_group_name_H-M   'P 1'
#
loop_
_entity.id
_entity.type
_entity.pdbx_description
1 polymer ?
#
loop_
_entity_poly.entity_id
_entity_poly.type
_entity_poly.pdbx_seq_one_letter_code
_entity_poly.pdbx_strand_id
1 'polypeptide(L)'
;MDINSIIVRDFTATSQGIVKVGIQLILEQEWGVGKEQLARSILQLSKGSLPKFTNLMAMIDPRDVLMLAQEEPEEIRNRYGQI
;
A
#
# COMPACT_ATOMS: atom_id res chain seq x y z
N MET A 1 10.03 0.74 11.82
CA MET A 1 9.13 1.91 11.84
C MET A 1 7.69 1.43 11.99
N ASP A 2 6.92 2.04 12.88
CA ASP A 2 5.50 1.72 13.10
C ASP A 2 4.62 2.21 11.91
N ILE A 3 3.46 1.59 11.69
CA ILE A 3 2.51 1.91 10.61
C ILE A 3 2.02 3.36 10.71
N ASN A 4 1.62 3.81 11.90
CA ASN A 4 1.11 5.17 12.08
C ASN A 4 2.23 6.20 11.82
N SER A 5 3.47 5.87 12.17
CA SER A 5 4.63 6.70 11.85
C SER A 5 4.86 6.87 10.34
N ILE A 6 4.64 5.81 9.54
CA ILE A 6 4.72 5.87 8.06
C ILE A 6 3.63 6.79 7.51
N ILE A 7 2.39 6.65 8.00
CA ILE A 7 1.26 7.45 7.55
C ILE A 7 1.50 8.94 7.82
N VAL A 8 1.95 9.29 9.03
CA VAL A 8 2.21 10.69 9.41
C VAL A 8 3.35 11.29 8.59
N ARG A 9 4.39 10.50 8.29
CA ARG A 9 5.56 10.95 7.52
C ARG A 9 5.24 11.15 6.04
N ASP A 10 4.51 10.22 5.42
CA ASP A 10 4.40 10.13 3.96
C ASP A 10 3.14 10.79 3.40
N PHE A 11 2.08 10.93 4.19
CA PHE A 11 0.80 11.48 3.73
C PHE A 11 0.52 12.88 4.30
N THR A 12 -0.18 13.70 3.50
CA THR A 12 -0.64 15.03 3.93
C THR A 12 -1.68 14.90 5.05
N ALA A 13 -1.74 15.88 5.95
CA ALA A 13 -2.71 15.88 7.06
C ALA A 13 -4.16 15.64 6.61
N THR A 14 -4.55 16.19 5.45
CA THR A 14 -5.88 16.00 4.84
C THR A 14 -6.17 14.54 4.44
N SER A 15 -5.15 13.78 4.01
CA SER A 15 -5.32 12.40 3.56
C SER A 15 -5.07 11.35 4.65
N GLN A 16 -4.33 11.69 5.71
CA GLN A 16 -3.99 10.77 6.79
C GLN A 16 -5.21 10.10 7.44
N GLY A 17 -6.32 10.82 7.62
CA GLY A 17 -7.54 10.25 8.19
C GLY A 17 -8.08 9.08 7.36
N ILE A 18 -8.18 9.27 6.04
CA ILE A 18 -8.66 8.24 5.10
C ILE A 18 -7.72 7.04 5.09
N VAL A 19 -6.41 7.29 5.06
CA VAL A 19 -5.38 6.23 5.04
C VAL A 19 -5.41 5.42 6.33
N LYS A 20 -5.55 6.07 7.49
CA LYS A 20 -5.66 5.38 8.79
C LYS A 20 -6.87 4.46 8.83
N VAL A 21 -8.03 4.92 8.35
CA VAL A 21 -9.24 4.09 8.28
C VAL A 21 -9.02 2.89 7.35
N GLY A 22 -8.47 3.11 6.15
CA GLY A 22 -8.21 2.01 5.21
C GLY A 22 -7.22 0.98 5.73
N ILE A 23 -6.14 1.41 6.39
CA ILE A 23 -5.17 0.50 7.02
C ILE A 23 -5.77 -0.23 8.21
N GLN A 24 -6.60 0.43 9.02
CA GLN A 24 -7.30 -0.22 10.13
C GLN A 24 -8.18 -1.38 9.62
N LEU A 25 -8.91 -1.16 8.54
CA LEU A 25 -9.72 -2.22 7.90
C LEU A 25 -8.87 -3.43 7.48
N ILE A 26 -7.66 -3.20 6.97
CA ILE A 26 -6.72 -4.30 6.65
C ILE A 26 -6.30 -5.04 7.92
N LEU A 27 -5.97 -4.33 8.99
CA LEU A 27 -5.49 -4.95 10.23
C LEU A 27 -6.56 -5.72 10.99
N GLU A 28 -7.84 -5.43 10.75
CA GLU A 28 -9.00 -6.09 11.37
C GLU A 28 -9.49 -7.31 10.59
N GLN A 29 -9.18 -7.40 9.30
CA GLN A 29 -9.61 -8.52 8.45
C GLN A 29 -8.62 -9.69 8.46
N GLU A 30 -9.14 -10.90 8.24
CA GLU A 30 -8.32 -12.06 7.90
C GLU A 30 -8.00 -12.04 6.40
N TRP A 31 -6.71 -12.01 6.11
CA TRP A 31 -6.21 -12.12 4.76
C TRP A 31 -5.53 -13.49 4.62
N GLY A 32 -5.54 -14.08 3.44
CA GLY A 32 -4.71 -15.26 3.13
C GLY A 32 -3.19 -14.99 3.16
N VAL A 33 -2.77 -13.84 3.69
CA VAL A 33 -1.41 -13.33 3.83
C VAL A 33 -1.26 -12.55 5.14
N GLY A 34 -0.03 -12.20 5.53
CA GLY A 34 0.21 -11.40 6.72
C GLY A 34 -0.39 -9.98 6.62
N LYS A 35 -1.40 -9.67 7.44
CA LYS A 35 -2.10 -8.37 7.44
C LYS A 35 -1.19 -7.16 7.67
N GLU A 36 -0.21 -7.27 8.56
CA GLU A 36 0.77 -6.20 8.77
C GLU A 36 1.70 -6.02 7.56
N GLN A 37 2.11 -7.12 6.93
CA GLN A 37 2.93 -7.09 5.73
C GLN A 37 2.16 -6.44 4.58
N LEU A 38 0.88 -6.78 4.42
CA LEU A 38 0.00 -6.17 3.43
C LEU A 38 -0.18 -4.67 3.67
N ALA A 39 -0.48 -4.26 4.90
CA ALA A 39 -0.61 -2.85 5.27
C ALA A 39 0.66 -2.06 4.95
N ARG A 40 1.84 -2.60 5.30
CA ARG A 40 3.14 -1.97 4.99
C ARG A 40 3.41 -1.90 3.49
N SER A 41 3.07 -2.95 2.74
CA SER A 41 3.25 -3.01 1.29
C SER A 41 2.39 -1.96 0.58
N ILE A 42 1.14 -1.80 1.00
CA ILE A 42 0.24 -0.77 0.47
C ILE A 42 0.79 0.64 0.75
N LEU A 43 1.23 0.90 1.99
CA LEU A 43 1.83 2.18 2.35
C LEU A 43 3.10 2.46 1.53
N GLN A 44 3.99 1.48 1.39
CA GLN A 44 5.20 1.59 0.58
C GLN A 44 4.90 1.90 -0.89
N LEU A 45 3.99 1.14 -1.52
CA LEU A 45 3.65 1.29 -2.93
C LEU A 45 2.91 2.61 -3.21
N SER A 46 2.10 3.08 -2.25
CA SER A 46 1.37 4.34 -2.38
C SER A 46 2.29 5.56 -2.43
N LYS A 47 3.48 5.50 -1.78
CA LYS A 47 4.46 6.61 -1.70
C LYS A 47 3.81 7.94 -1.29
N GLY A 48 2.89 7.90 -0.32
CA GLY A 48 2.19 9.11 0.17
C GLY A 48 1.06 9.63 -0.73
N SER A 49 0.78 8.96 -1.85
CA SER A 49 -0.28 9.36 -2.79
C SER A 49 -1.60 8.72 -2.42
N LEU A 50 -2.59 9.53 -2.03
CA LEU A 50 -3.94 9.06 -1.73
C LEU A 50 -4.60 8.32 -2.92
N PRO A 51 -4.54 8.81 -4.18
CA PRO A 51 -5.05 8.05 -5.33
C PRO A 51 -4.41 6.67 -5.51
N LYS A 52 -3.08 6.55 -5.31
CA LYS A 52 -2.41 5.24 -5.39
C LYS A 52 -2.84 4.33 -4.25
N PHE A 53 -2.96 4.87 -3.05
CA PHE A 53 -3.47 4.14 -1.89
C PHE A 53 -4.86 3.58 -2.17
N THR A 54 -5.81 4.40 -2.64
CA THR A 54 -7.17 3.94 -2.94
C THR A 54 -7.22 2.90 -4.05
N ASN A 55 -6.36 3.02 -5.06
CA ASN A 55 -6.27 2.01 -6.13
C ASN A 55 -5.74 0.66 -5.61
N LEU A 56 -4.72 0.68 -4.74
CA LEU A 56 -4.18 -0.54 -4.13
C LEU A 56 -5.19 -1.21 -3.19
N MET A 57 -5.96 -0.42 -2.43
CA MET A 57 -7.04 -0.92 -1.57
C MET A 57 -8.17 -1.60 -2.35
N ALA A 58 -8.32 -1.28 -3.64
CA ALA A 58 -9.34 -1.84 -4.52
C ALA A 58 -8.87 -3.07 -5.30
N MET A 59 -7.63 -3.52 -5.14
CA MET A 59 -7.11 -4.72 -5.81
C MET A 59 -7.82 -5.99 -5.31
N ILE A 60 -8.08 -6.91 -6.23
CA ILE A 60 -8.86 -8.14 -5.98
C ILE A 60 -8.09 -9.14 -5.09
N ASP A 61 -6.76 -9.23 -5.25
CA ASP A 61 -5.92 -10.18 -4.51
C ASP A 61 -4.80 -9.47 -3.71
N PRO A 62 -4.71 -9.65 -2.38
CA PRO A 62 -3.64 -9.08 -1.57
C PRO A 62 -2.25 -9.61 -1.92
N ARG A 63 -2.13 -10.79 -2.56
CA ARG A 63 -0.85 -11.36 -3.00
C ARG A 63 -0.22 -10.55 -4.12
N ASP A 64 -1.03 -9.96 -5.00
CA ASP A 64 -0.55 -9.10 -6.09
C ASP A 64 0.13 -7.85 -5.51
N VAL A 65 -0.46 -7.27 -4.46
CA VAL A 65 0.12 -6.13 -3.75
C VAL A 65 1.46 -6.50 -3.12
N LEU A 66 1.57 -7.69 -2.51
CA LEU A 66 2.83 -8.16 -1.92
C LEU A 66 3.89 -8.43 -2.98
N MET A 67 3.51 -8.97 -4.13
CA MET A 67 4.41 -9.20 -5.26
C MET A 67 4.94 -7.86 -5.79
N LEU A 68 4.04 -6.90 -6.08
CA LEU A 68 4.41 -5.56 -6.55
C LEU A 68 5.34 -4.82 -5.58
N ALA A 69 5.18 -5.01 -4.27
CA ALA A 69 6.04 -4.38 -3.27
C ALA A 69 7.45 -4.98 -3.20
N GLN A 70 7.62 -6.21 -3.70
CA GLN A 70 8.89 -6.93 -3.79
C GLN A 70 9.58 -6.77 -5.14
N GLU A 71 8.84 -6.41 -6.21
CA GLU A 71 9.43 -6.13 -7.52
C GLU A 71 10.39 -4.93 -7.41
N GLU A 72 11.66 -5.14 -7.76
CA GLU A 72 12.65 -4.07 -7.79
C GLU A 72 12.25 -3.00 -8.84
N PRO A 73 12.59 -1.72 -8.64
CA PRO A 73 12.17 -0.62 -9.53
C PRO A 73 12.51 -0.83 -11.01
N GLU A 74 13.53 -1.65 -11.31
CA GLU A 74 13.99 -1.93 -12.68
C GLU A 74 13.05 -2.87 -13.45
N GLU A 75 12.37 -3.82 -12.79
CA GLU A 75 11.49 -4.78 -13.49
C GLU A 75 10.14 -4.17 -13.87
N ILE A 76 9.57 -3.31 -13.02
CA ILE A 76 8.32 -2.59 -13.32
C ILE A 76 8.51 -1.65 -14.51
N ARG A 77 9.67 -0.99 -14.63
CA ARG A 77 10.01 -0.16 -15.78
C ARG A 77 10.10 -0.98 -17.07
N ASN A 78 10.60 -2.21 -17.01
CA ASN A 78 10.69 -3.09 -18.17
C ASN A 78 9.33 -3.71 -18.57
N ARG A 79 8.44 -3.99 -17.59
CA ARG A 79 7.11 -4.56 -17.86
C ARG A 79 6.05 -3.53 -18.27
N TYR A 80 6.13 -2.29 -17.77
CA TYR A 80 5.08 -1.28 -17.94
C TYR A 80 5.57 0.04 -18.53
N GLY A 81 6.86 0.18 -18.81
CA GLY A 81 7.46 1.38 -19.41
C GLY A 81 7.44 1.42 -20.94
N GLN A 82 6.62 0.57 -21.59
CA GLN A 82 6.35 0.64 -23.03
C GLN A 82 4.85 0.83 -23.27
N ILE A 83 4.34 2.04 -23.01
CA ILE A 83 3.13 2.57 -23.65
C ILE A 83 3.40 4.04 -24.00
#